data_AF-A0A1M3ID91-F1
#
_entry.id   AF-A0A1M3ID91-F1
#
_cell.length_a   1.000
_cell.length_b   1.000
_cell.length_c   1.000
_cell.angle_alpha   90.00
_cell.angle_beta   90.00
_cell.angle_gamma   90.00
#
_symmetry.space_group_name_H-M   'P 1'
#
loop_
_entity.id
_entity.type
_entity.pdbx_description
1 polymer ?
#
loop_
_entity_poly.entity_id
_entity_poly.type
_entity_poly.pdbx_seq_one_letter_code
_entity_poly.pdbx_strand_id
1 'polypeptide(L)'
;MQQRTLATLIATAFLLIIFFNLKPYRYWLDSRILSFTTEIPEQIDNLDLEYRRETRYGNGYVMAKEILKLTSTLHYKNPIILLPRQNYVEAKGIPQLVMPEPIVLYLFSRLQGVVPGEKDVYKANMGLKIIKGQLELVELHSKNDIDNLLKDYANPQPDNLLKNTRS
;
A
#
# COMPACT_ATOMS: atom_id res chain seq x y z
N MET A 1 34.38 -28.20 47.75
CA MET A 1 33.39 -28.57 46.71
C MET A 1 33.41 -27.58 45.52
N GLN A 2 33.49 -26.27 45.76
CA GLN A 2 33.48 -25.22 44.73
C GLN A 2 34.66 -25.22 43.73
N GLN A 3 35.86 -25.65 44.14
CA GLN A 3 37.02 -25.68 43.23
C GLN A 3 36.90 -26.73 42.13
N ARG A 4 36.26 -27.87 42.43
CA ARG A 4 36.02 -28.94 41.45
C ARG A 4 34.98 -28.51 40.41
N THR A 5 33.90 -27.84 40.85
CA THR A 5 32.87 -27.30 39.96
C THR A 5 33.40 -26.17 39.08
N LEU A 6 34.29 -25.33 39.61
CA LEU A 6 34.96 -24.28 38.83
C LEU A 6 35.89 -24.90 37.76
N ALA A 7 36.69 -25.90 38.13
CA ALA A 7 37.56 -26.60 37.19
C ALA A 7 36.76 -27.28 36.07
N THR A 8 35.63 -27.92 36.38
CA THR A 8 34.76 -28.52 35.36
C THR A 8 34.11 -27.48 34.45
N LEU A 9 33.72 -26.32 34.98
CA LEU A 9 33.13 -25.25 34.18
C LEU A 9 34.15 -24.66 33.21
N ILE A 10 35.37 -24.40 33.67
CA ILE A 10 36.47 -23.91 32.82
C ILE A 10 36.80 -24.95 31.74
N ALA A 11 36.93 -26.22 32.11
CA ALA A 11 37.19 -27.29 31.15
C ALA A 11 36.07 -27.40 30.09
N THR A 12 34.80 -27.29 30.51
CA THR A 12 33.65 -27.32 29.60
C THR A 12 33.64 -26.12 28.66
N ALA A 13 33.89 -24.91 29.17
CA ALA A 13 34.00 -23.71 28.34
C ALA A 13 35.13 -23.86 27.30
N PHE A 14 36.27 -24.42 27.69
CA PHE A 14 37.40 -24.66 26.80
C PHE A 14 37.07 -25.68 25.70
N LEU A 15 36.38 -26.76 26.05
CA LEU A 15 35.92 -27.77 25.08
C LEU A 15 34.92 -27.18 24.09
N LEU A 16 34.00 -26.32 24.54
CA LEU A 16 33.06 -25.62 23.65
C LEU A 16 33.77 -24.69 22.67
N ILE A 17 34.77 -23.93 23.13
CA ILE A 17 35.56 -23.04 22.26
C ILE A 17 36.31 -23.85 21.18
N ILE A 18 36.92 -24.98 21.55
CA ILE A 18 37.60 -25.85 20.59
C ILE A 18 36.59 -26.46 19.60
N PHE A 19 35.45 -26.93 20.11
CA PHE A 19 34.39 -27.55 19.30
C PHE A 19 33.87 -26.59 18.22
N PHE A 20 33.56 -25.34 18.57
CA PHE A 20 33.06 -24.35 17.61
C PHE A 20 34.14 -23.76 16.68
N ASN A 21 35.43 -23.98 16.97
CA ASN A 21 36.52 -23.62 16.05
C ASN A 21 36.75 -24.65 14.94
N LEU A 22 36.19 -25.85 15.04
CA LEU A 22 36.25 -26.84 13.96
C LEU A 22 35.34 -26.41 12.80
N LYS A 23 35.86 -26.47 11.57
CA LYS A 23 35.20 -25.96 10.35
C LYS A 23 33.71 -26.33 10.21
N PRO A 24 33.27 -27.59 10.42
CA PRO A 24 31.85 -27.95 10.25
C PRO A 24 30.94 -27.26 11.27
N TYR A 25 31.39 -27.16 12.53
CA TYR A 25 30.60 -26.59 13.62
C TYR A 25 30.64 -25.07 13.61
N ARG A 26 31.75 -24.47 13.16
CA ARG A 26 31.83 -23.04 12.89
C ARG A 26 30.79 -22.62 11.84
N TYR A 27 30.72 -23.35 10.72
CA TYR A 27 29.73 -23.08 9.68
C TYR A 27 28.30 -23.24 10.20
N TRP A 28 28.03 -24.29 11.00
CA TRP A 28 26.72 -24.47 11.62
C TRP A 28 26.36 -23.34 12.60
N LEU A 29 27.31 -22.91 13.44
CA LEU A 29 27.12 -21.80 14.39
C LEU A 29 26.85 -20.49 13.64
N ASP A 30 27.66 -20.17 12.64
CA ASP A 30 27.52 -18.96 11.82
C ASP A 30 26.20 -18.95 11.04
N SER A 31 25.81 -20.07 10.42
CA SER A 31 24.63 -20.16 9.54
C SER A 31 23.29 -20.37 10.25
N ARG A 32 23.28 -20.87 11.50
CA ARG A 32 22.03 -21.20 12.22
C ARG A 32 21.78 -20.40 13.48
N ILE A 33 22.84 -20.05 14.22
CA ILE A 33 22.71 -19.40 15.53
C ILE A 33 23.04 -17.91 15.41
N LEU A 34 24.16 -17.58 14.75
CA LEU A 34 24.62 -16.19 14.65
C LEU A 34 23.98 -15.43 13.49
N SER A 35 23.55 -16.10 12.41
CA SER A 35 22.78 -15.51 11.30
C SER A 35 21.38 -15.02 11.69
N PHE A 36 20.82 -15.54 12.78
CA PHE A 36 19.50 -15.13 13.27
C PHE A 36 19.45 -13.62 13.57
N THR A 37 20.55 -13.03 14.03
CA THR A 37 20.58 -11.58 14.35
C THR A 37 20.60 -10.69 13.10
N THR A 38 21.06 -11.21 11.96
CA THR A 38 21.09 -10.47 10.69
C THR A 38 19.79 -10.53 9.90
N GLU A 39 18.96 -11.57 10.11
CA GLU A 39 17.67 -11.75 9.42
C GLU A 39 16.47 -11.14 10.16
N ILE A 40 16.62 -10.85 11.46
CA ILE A 40 15.57 -10.23 12.27
C ILE A 40 15.07 -8.89 11.72
N PRO A 41 15.92 -7.93 11.28
CA PRO A 41 15.45 -6.65 10.77
C PRO A 41 14.52 -6.81 9.55
N GLU A 42 14.89 -7.65 8.57
CA GLU A 42 14.05 -7.93 7.40
C GLU A 42 12.74 -8.63 7.76
N GLN A 43 12.76 -9.55 8.73
CA GLN A 43 11.54 -10.23 9.18
C GLN A 43 10.62 -9.29 9.98
N ILE A 44 11.17 -8.35 10.74
CA ILE A 44 10.42 -7.31 11.45
C ILE A 44 9.78 -6.31 10.47
N ASP A 45 10.50 -5.90 9.43
CA ASP A 45 9.96 -5.00 8.40
C ASP A 45 8.81 -5.67 7.62
N ASN A 46 8.89 -6.99 7.40
CA ASN A 46 7.81 -7.80 6.79
C ASN A 46 6.65 -8.15 7.76
N LEU A 47 6.79 -7.86 9.06
CA LEU A 47 5.73 -8.05 10.06
C LEU A 47 4.77 -6.86 10.15
N ASP A 48 5.07 -5.73 9.48
CA ASP A 48 4.14 -4.61 9.47
C ASP A 48 2.78 -5.06 8.90
N LEU A 49 1.75 -4.82 9.71
CA LEU A 49 0.40 -5.27 9.44
C LEU A 49 -0.12 -4.62 8.15
N GLU A 50 0.34 -3.40 7.86
CA GLU A 50 -0.05 -2.67 6.66
C GLU A 50 0.62 -3.23 5.40
N TYR A 51 1.93 -3.50 5.45
CA TYR A 51 2.63 -4.18 4.36
C TYR A 51 2.00 -5.53 4.00
N ARG A 52 1.56 -6.30 5.01
CA ARG A 52 0.85 -7.57 4.80
C ARG A 52 -0.52 -7.39 4.13
N ARG A 53 -1.22 -6.29 4.42
CA ARG A 53 -2.50 -5.97 3.77
C ARG A 53 -2.30 -5.55 2.32
N GLU A 54 -1.30 -4.71 2.06
CA GLU A 54 -0.95 -4.29 0.70
C GLU A 54 -0.54 -5.48 -0.17
N THR A 55 0.32 -6.36 0.36
CA THR A 55 0.74 -7.58 -0.34
C THR A 55 -0.42 -8.53 -0.61
N ARG A 56 -1.38 -8.65 0.32
CA ARG A 56 -2.52 -9.58 0.20
C ARG A 56 -3.61 -9.07 -0.74
N TYR A 57 -3.97 -7.79 -0.63
CA TYR A 57 -5.13 -7.22 -1.31
C TYR A 57 -4.77 -6.39 -2.55
N GLY A 58 -3.48 -6.09 -2.75
CA GLY A 58 -2.95 -5.48 -3.96
C GLY A 58 -3.38 -4.03 -4.18
N ASN A 59 -3.27 -3.59 -5.45
CA ASN A 59 -3.41 -2.19 -5.83
C ASN A 59 -4.79 -1.58 -5.52
N GLY A 60 -5.86 -2.38 -5.53
CA GLY A 60 -7.20 -1.91 -5.16
C GLY A 60 -7.30 -1.49 -3.69
N TYR A 61 -6.59 -2.20 -2.79
CA TYR A 61 -6.49 -1.81 -1.38
C TYR A 61 -5.69 -0.53 -1.19
N VAL A 62 -4.53 -0.44 -1.85
CA VAL A 62 -3.68 0.75 -1.82
C VAL A 62 -4.47 1.98 -2.28
N MET A 63 -5.24 1.86 -3.35
CA MET A 63 -6.05 2.94 -3.87
C MET A 63 -7.22 3.32 -2.94
N ALA A 64 -7.90 2.33 -2.35
CA ALA A 64 -8.94 2.60 -1.35
C ALA A 64 -8.40 3.34 -0.12
N LYS A 65 -7.17 3.01 0.30
CA LYS A 65 -6.46 3.71 1.39
C LYS A 65 -6.11 5.14 1.02
N GLU A 66 -5.63 5.37 -0.21
CA GLU A 66 -5.31 6.72 -0.68
C GLU A 66 -6.56 7.59 -0.79
N ILE A 67 -7.66 7.05 -1.32
CA ILE A 67 -8.95 7.75 -1.34
C ILE A 67 -9.41 8.09 0.09
N LEU A 68 -9.24 7.17 1.05
CA LEU A 68 -9.53 7.44 2.46
C LEU A 68 -8.71 8.59 3.01
N LYS A 69 -7.41 8.57 2.74
CA LYS A 69 -6.50 9.65 3.17
C LYS A 69 -6.95 10.99 2.57
N LEU A 70 -7.25 11.04 1.28
CA LEU A 70 -7.72 12.25 0.59
C LEU A 70 -9.08 12.75 1.13
N THR A 71 -10.01 11.85 1.47
CA THR A 71 -11.30 12.27 2.06
C THR A 71 -11.15 12.78 3.49
N SER A 72 -10.24 12.18 4.27
CA SER A 72 -10.02 12.53 5.67
C SER A 72 -9.46 13.94 5.85
N THR A 73 -8.66 14.43 4.90
CA THR A 73 -8.14 15.80 4.93
C THR A 73 -9.23 16.85 4.71
N LEU A 74 -10.28 16.51 3.96
CA LEU A 74 -11.37 17.41 3.61
C LEU A 74 -12.52 17.46 4.64
N HIS A 75 -12.49 16.63 5.69
CA HIS A 75 -13.45 16.66 6.82
C HIS A 75 -14.95 16.58 6.41
N TYR A 76 -15.26 15.91 5.29
CA TYR A 76 -16.63 15.78 4.80
C TYR A 76 -17.47 14.79 5.62
N LYS A 77 -18.73 15.16 5.92
CA LYS A 77 -19.68 14.29 6.62
C LYS A 77 -20.38 13.36 5.61
N ASN A 78 -20.15 12.05 5.72
CA ASN A 78 -20.71 11.01 4.85
C ASN A 78 -20.38 11.20 3.35
N PRO A 79 -19.09 11.10 2.96
CA PRO A 79 -18.70 11.18 1.56
C PRO A 79 -19.24 9.99 0.75
N ILE A 80 -19.88 10.30 -0.38
CA ILE A 80 -20.27 9.38 -1.45
C ILE A 80 -19.45 9.76 -2.68
N ILE A 81 -18.52 8.89 -3.05
CA ILE A 81 -17.45 9.18 -4.00
C ILE A 81 -17.83 8.62 -5.36
N LEU A 82 -17.88 9.49 -6.36
CA LEU A 82 -17.95 9.09 -7.75
C LEU A 82 -16.55 8.63 -8.20
N LEU A 83 -16.44 7.34 -8.49
CA LEU A 83 -15.22 6.70 -8.95
C LEU A 83 -15.22 6.67 -10.49
N PRO A 84 -14.13 7.07 -11.15
CA PRO A 84 -13.98 6.84 -12.58
C PRO A 84 -13.88 5.34 -12.87
N ARG A 85 -14.11 4.96 -14.13
CA ARG A 85 -13.83 3.60 -14.59
C ARG A 85 -12.34 3.44 -14.90
N GLN A 86 -11.86 2.20 -14.95
CA GLN A 86 -10.44 1.89 -15.21
C GLN A 86 -9.93 2.50 -16.53
N ASN A 87 -10.76 2.53 -17.57
CA ASN A 87 -10.42 3.12 -18.87
C ASN A 87 -10.05 4.62 -18.79
N TYR A 88 -10.67 5.39 -17.90
CA TYR A 88 -10.31 6.80 -17.67
C TYR A 88 -8.91 6.94 -17.11
N VAL A 89 -8.54 6.05 -16.17
CA VAL A 89 -7.22 6.04 -15.52
C VAL A 89 -6.12 5.69 -16.53
N GLU A 90 -6.38 4.68 -17.36
CA GLU A 90 -5.48 4.26 -18.44
C GLU A 90 -5.26 5.39 -19.46
N ALA A 91 -6.34 6.06 -19.87
CA ALA A 91 -6.27 7.18 -20.81
C ALA A 91 -5.54 8.41 -20.25
N LYS A 92 -5.56 8.61 -18.93
CA LYS A 92 -4.80 9.65 -18.23
C LYS A 92 -3.32 9.29 -18.03
N GLY A 93 -2.87 8.13 -18.51
CA GLY A 93 -1.45 7.75 -18.54
C GLY A 93 -0.93 7.15 -17.24
N ILE A 94 -1.81 6.63 -16.36
CA ILE A 94 -1.43 5.96 -15.10
C ILE A 94 -1.87 4.49 -15.11
N PRO A 95 -1.38 3.64 -16.04
CA PRO A 95 -1.88 2.27 -16.21
C PRO A 95 -1.62 1.36 -15.00
N GLN A 96 -0.67 1.72 -14.14
CA GLN A 96 -0.34 0.94 -12.93
C GLN A 96 -1.37 1.16 -11.81
N LEU A 97 -2.17 2.22 -11.90
CA LEU A 97 -3.20 2.54 -10.93
C LEU A 97 -4.45 1.72 -11.23
N VAL A 98 -4.88 0.92 -10.26
CA VAL A 98 -6.10 0.11 -10.35
C VAL A 98 -7.18 0.81 -9.54
N MET A 99 -8.25 1.24 -10.21
CA MET A 99 -9.38 1.86 -9.53
C MET A 99 -10.20 0.78 -8.81
N PRO A 100 -10.47 0.91 -7.50
CA PRO A 100 -11.25 -0.07 -6.76
C PRO A 100 -12.71 -0.02 -7.20
N GLU A 101 -13.36 -1.18 -7.22
CA GLU A 101 -14.82 -1.23 -7.33
C GLU A 101 -15.50 -0.63 -6.08
N PRO A 102 -16.74 -0.12 -6.18
CA PRO A 102 -17.47 0.44 -5.03
C PRO A 102 -17.49 -0.45 -3.79
N ILE A 103 -17.68 -1.76 -3.98
CA ILE A 103 -17.71 -2.72 -2.87
C ILE A 103 -16.33 -2.89 -2.20
N VAL A 104 -15.26 -2.87 -3.00
CA VAL A 104 -13.88 -2.97 -2.53
C VAL A 104 -13.50 -1.72 -1.75
N LEU A 105 -13.86 -0.54 -2.27
CA LEU A 105 -13.71 0.72 -1.56
C LEU A 105 -14.41 0.65 -0.21
N TYR A 106 -15.70 0.29 -0.17
CA TYR A 106 -16.46 0.21 1.07
C TYR A 106 -15.85 -0.78 2.08
N LEU A 107 -15.38 -1.94 1.62
CA LEU A 107 -14.78 -2.95 2.48
C LEU A 107 -13.54 -2.43 3.22
N PHE A 108 -12.70 -1.65 2.54
CA PHE A 108 -11.39 -1.24 3.06
C PHE A 108 -11.35 0.17 3.64
N SER A 109 -12.15 1.10 3.14
CA SER A 109 -12.17 2.50 3.61
C SER A 109 -13.44 2.89 4.36
N ARG A 110 -14.50 2.07 4.31
CA ARG A 110 -15.85 2.41 4.78
C ARG A 110 -16.50 3.60 4.07
N LEU A 111 -15.94 4.02 2.94
CA LEU A 111 -16.50 5.08 2.10
C LEU A 111 -17.48 4.47 1.11
N GLN A 112 -18.55 5.20 0.81
CA GLN A 112 -19.47 4.80 -0.24
C GLN A 112 -18.92 5.24 -1.59
N GLY A 113 -18.88 4.31 -2.55
CA GLY A 113 -18.51 4.58 -3.93
C GLY A 113 -19.71 4.41 -4.85
N VAL A 114 -19.73 5.16 -5.95
CA VAL A 114 -20.64 4.96 -7.09
C VAL A 114 -19.85 5.07 -8.38
N VAL A 115 -20.26 4.34 -9.42
CA VAL A 115 -19.59 4.38 -10.73
C VAL A 115 -20.51 4.90 -11.84
N PRO A 116 -19.96 5.51 -12.90
CA PRO A 116 -20.73 5.99 -14.05
C PRO A 116 -21.70 4.94 -14.60
N GLY A 117 -22.96 5.33 -14.79
CA GLY A 117 -24.03 4.48 -15.34
C GLY A 117 -24.89 3.78 -14.28
N GLU A 118 -24.55 3.85 -13.00
CA GLU A 118 -25.42 3.36 -11.91
C GLU A 118 -26.56 4.32 -11.61
N LYS A 119 -27.69 3.79 -11.12
CA LYS A 119 -28.89 4.57 -10.75
C LYS A 119 -28.59 5.66 -9.71
N ASP A 120 -27.62 5.40 -8.85
CA ASP A 120 -27.30 6.21 -7.68
C ASP A 120 -26.15 7.20 -7.92
N VAL A 121 -25.66 7.33 -9.16
CA VAL A 121 -24.59 8.28 -9.55
C VAL A 121 -24.83 9.71 -9.04
N TYR A 122 -26.08 10.18 -9.11
CA TYR A 122 -26.43 11.55 -8.71
C TYR A 122 -26.49 11.76 -7.19
N LYS A 123 -26.25 10.72 -6.39
CA LYS A 123 -26.10 10.84 -4.93
C LYS A 123 -24.65 11.16 -4.53
N ALA A 124 -23.70 11.12 -5.47
CA ALA A 124 -22.31 11.47 -5.18
C ALA A 124 -22.19 12.95 -4.78
N ASN A 125 -21.46 13.20 -3.70
CA ASN A 125 -21.12 14.54 -3.23
C ASN A 125 -19.63 14.87 -3.43
N MET A 126 -18.83 13.87 -3.80
CA MET A 126 -17.43 14.01 -4.16
C MET A 126 -17.15 13.19 -5.42
N GLY A 127 -16.16 13.61 -6.20
CA GLY A 127 -15.71 12.92 -7.38
C GLY A 127 -14.20 12.83 -7.42
N LEU A 128 -13.68 11.75 -7.99
CA LEU A 128 -12.25 11.53 -8.10
C LEU A 128 -11.75 11.94 -9.48
N LYS A 129 -10.83 12.89 -9.57
CA LYS A 129 -10.24 13.33 -10.82
C LYS A 129 -8.74 13.05 -10.84
N ILE A 130 -8.20 12.90 -12.04
CA ILE A 130 -6.76 12.84 -12.26
C ILE A 130 -6.34 14.14 -12.94
N ILE A 131 -5.53 14.94 -12.26
CA ILE A 131 -5.01 16.21 -12.75
C ILE A 131 -3.48 16.14 -12.66
N LYS A 132 -2.81 16.34 -13.79
CA LYS A 132 -1.35 16.30 -13.92
C LYS A 132 -0.73 15.00 -13.37
N GLY A 133 -1.41 13.88 -13.56
CA GLY A 133 -0.97 12.57 -13.05
C GLY A 133 -1.18 12.36 -11.54
N GLN A 134 -1.83 13.28 -10.84
CA GLN A 134 -2.17 13.16 -9.42
C GLN A 134 -3.67 12.96 -9.22
N LEU A 135 -4.03 12.19 -8.19
CA LEU A 135 -5.41 11.98 -7.79
C LEU A 135 -5.88 13.15 -6.93
N GLU A 136 -6.97 13.77 -7.34
CA GLU A 136 -7.61 14.87 -6.62
C GLU A 136 -9.08 14.57 -6.37
N LEU A 137 -9.58 14.97 -5.20
CA LEU A 137 -11.01 14.96 -4.91
C LEU A 137 -11.61 16.30 -5.29
N VAL A 138 -12.74 16.25 -5.99
CA VAL A 138 -13.52 17.42 -6.40
C VAL A 138 -14.87 17.34 -5.71
N GLU A 139 -15.31 18.45 -5.11
CA GLU A 139 -16.62 18.55 -4.47
C GLU A 139 -17.71 18.68 -5.55
N LEU A 140 -18.83 17.97 -5.36
CA LEU A 140 -19.95 17.94 -6.28
C LEU A 140 -21.18 18.52 -5.56
N HIS A 141 -21.50 19.79 -5.85
CA HIS A 141 -22.61 20.49 -5.19
C HIS A 141 -23.90 20.44 -6.00
N SER A 142 -23.78 20.27 -7.32
CA SER A 142 -24.91 20.30 -8.25
C SER A 142 -24.88 19.14 -9.24
N LYS A 143 -26.05 18.83 -9.82
CA LYS A 143 -26.14 17.83 -10.90
C LYS A 143 -25.26 18.19 -12.09
N ASN A 144 -25.08 19.48 -12.37
CA ASN A 144 -24.20 19.95 -13.44
C ASN A 144 -22.74 19.57 -13.18
N ASP A 145 -22.28 19.62 -11.92
CA ASP A 145 -20.91 19.23 -11.57
C ASP A 145 -20.68 17.74 -11.84
N ILE A 146 -21.67 16.91 -11.46
CA ILE A 146 -21.66 15.48 -11.73
C ILE A 146 -21.66 15.23 -13.24
N ASP A 147 -22.54 15.87 -14.01
CA ASP A 147 -22.63 15.69 -15.46
C ASP A 147 -21.34 16.14 -16.17
N ASN A 148 -20.69 17.22 -15.71
CA ASN A 148 -19.42 17.67 -16.24
C ASN A 148 -18.30 16.66 -15.97
N LEU A 149 -18.27 16.08 -14.77
CA LEU A 149 -17.30 15.06 -14.41
C LEU A 149 -17.54 13.75 -15.18
N LEU A 150 -18.80 13.35 -15.39
CA LEU A 150 -19.15 12.19 -16.22
C LEU A 150 -18.73 12.36 -17.67
N LYS A 151 -18.85 13.58 -18.23
CA LYS A 151 -18.36 13.89 -19.57
C LYS A 151 -16.83 13.77 -19.66
N ASP A 152 -16.12 14.24 -18.65
CA ASP A 152 -14.66 14.09 -18.56
C ASP A 152 -14.25 12.61 -18.47
N TYR A 153 -15.00 11.80 -17.72
CA TYR A 153 -14.77 10.35 -17.67
C TYR A 153 -15.04 9.63 -18.98
N ALA A 154 -16.05 10.08 -19.74
CA ALA A 154 -16.40 9.50 -21.02
C ALA A 154 -15.39 9.86 -22.11
N ASN A 155 -14.79 11.05 -22.05
CA ASN A 155 -13.81 11.53 -23.01
C ASN A 155 -12.55 12.09 -22.30
N PRO A 156 -11.72 11.22 -21.71
CA PRO A 156 -10.51 11.63 -21.01
C PRO A 156 -9.54 12.29 -21.99
N GLN A 157 -9.33 13.59 -21.84
CA GLN A 157 -8.26 14.28 -22.55
C GLN A 157 -6.92 13.93 -21.89
N PRO A 158 -5.89 13.51 -22.64
CA PRO A 158 -4.57 13.28 -22.06
C PRO A 158 -4.02 14.58 -21.50
N ASP A 159 -3.44 14.53 -20.30
CA ASP A 159 -2.72 15.68 -19.78
C ASP A 159 -1.45 15.86 -20.63
N ASN A 160 -1.28 17.03 -21.26
CA ASN A 160 -0.18 17.37 -22.18
C ASN A 160 1.20 17.45 -21.46
N LEU A 161 1.61 16.42 -20.73
CA LEU A 161 2.80 16.43 -19.89
C LEU A 161 4.07 15.87 -20.56
N LEU A 162 4.04 15.48 -21.83
CA LEU A 162 5.21 14.88 -22.51
C LEU A 162 5.77 15.68 -23.69
N LYS A 163 5.42 16.96 -23.87
CA LYS A 163 5.94 17.76 -25.00
C LYS A 163 7.01 18.82 -24.67
N ASN A 164 7.42 19.03 -23.42
CA ASN A 164 8.22 20.22 -23.07
C ASN A 164 9.51 20.01 -22.26
N THR A 165 10.13 18.82 -22.30
CA THR A 165 11.43 18.57 -21.62
C THR A 165 12.58 18.17 -22.55
N ARG A 166 12.55 18.60 -23.81
CA ARG A 166 13.74 18.59 -24.67
C ARG A 166 13.79 19.87 -25.52
N SER A 167 14.36 20.93 -24.96
CA SER A 167 14.97 22.04 -25.70
C SER A 167 16.27 22.42 -25.01
#